data_AF-A0A5N4EIS8-F1
#
_entry.id   AF-A0A5N4EIS8-F1
#
_cell.length_a   1.000
_cell.length_b   1.000
_cell.length_c   1.000
_cell.angle_alpha   90.00
_cell.angle_beta   90.00
_cell.angle_gamma   90.00
#
_symmetry.space_group_name_H-M   'P 1'
#
loop_
_entity.id
_entity.type
_entity.pdbx_description
1 polymer ?
#
loop_
_entity_poly.entity_id
_entity_poly.type
_entity_poly.pdbx_seq_one_letter_code
_entity_poly.pdbx_strand_id
1 'polypeptide(L)'
;MAASLDNLCHDFRSISTSTLRRLYLFVFTGCLGSFRAGLFTAVPLSTNAYPDLRSCVNDINECKDPSNVNGGCSQICDNTLGSYYCSCKSGFVMLSNKKDCKDIDECSVKPGICGTAVCKNIPGGFECECPEGYRYDPTSKSCQDVDECSENMCTQLCVNYPGGYSCYCDGKKGFKLAQDQKSCEAVPVCLPLNLDKNYELLYLAEQFVGVVLYLKFRLPDITRFSAEFDFRTYDSEGVILYAESSDHSAWFLIALRDGKIEIQFKNEYTTKITTGGKIINNGLWNMVSVEELEHSISVKIAKEAVMNINKPGSLFKPTNGFLETKVYFAGLPRKVENALIRPINPRLDGCIRGWNLMNQGASGVKEIIQEKQNKHCLVTVEKGSYYPGSGVAQFSIDYKTVSNGEAWQMNVSLNIRPSAGTGVMLALVSDNTVPFALSLVDSTSENFQDILVSVENTVIARLEALSLCSSQQFYLEIRVNRNNLEMLTELKKSSIYSEDFQGQFAILDKAMQGTLATYLGGLPDVPFSATPVNAFYNGCMEVNINGVQLDLDEAISKHNDIRAHSCPSVWKNTKNT
;
A
#
# COMPACT_ATOMS: atom_id res chain seq x y z
N MET A 1 -6.36 -11.73 68.22
CA MET A 1 -6.32 -11.54 69.70
C MET A 1 -7.13 -10.30 70.03
N ALA A 2 -7.91 -10.37 71.10
CA ALA A 2 -8.96 -9.46 71.50
C ALA A 2 -8.47 -8.28 72.36
N ALA A 3 -9.38 -7.30 72.55
CA ALA A 3 -9.57 -6.46 73.76
C ALA A 3 -8.51 -5.37 74.02
N SER A 4 -8.73 -4.25 74.71
CA SER A 4 -9.88 -3.52 75.28
C SER A 4 -9.28 -2.42 76.19
N LEU A 5 -10.10 -1.44 76.61
CA LEU A 5 -10.01 -0.64 77.86
C LEU A 5 -8.93 0.45 77.99
N ASP A 6 -9.42 1.69 78.04
CA ASP A 6 -9.42 2.60 79.20
C ASP A 6 -8.18 2.77 80.10
N ASN A 7 -7.93 4.05 80.38
CA ASN A 7 -7.22 4.66 81.52
C ASN A 7 -5.69 4.85 81.45
N LEU A 8 -5.32 6.10 81.17
CA LEU A 8 -4.38 6.93 81.95
C LEU A 8 -5.06 8.31 82.02
N CYS A 9 -5.56 8.80 83.15
CA CYS A 9 -4.85 8.94 84.41
C CYS A 9 -5.73 8.70 85.66
N HIS A 10 -5.30 7.72 86.46
CA HIS A 10 -5.22 7.76 87.94
C HIS A 10 -4.70 9.14 88.43
N ASP A 11 -4.93 9.67 89.62
CA ASP A 11 -5.55 9.29 90.90
C ASP A 11 -5.79 10.66 91.59
N PHE A 12 -6.83 10.90 92.37
CA PHE A 12 -6.75 10.63 93.81
C PHE A 12 -8.15 10.67 94.45
N ARG A 13 -8.37 9.65 95.27
CA ARG A 13 -9.56 9.37 96.08
C ARG A 13 -9.82 10.41 97.18
N SER A 14 -11.11 10.43 97.54
CA SER A 14 -11.71 10.66 98.86
C SER A 14 -11.86 12.11 99.35
N ILE A 15 -13.11 12.54 99.54
CA ILE A 15 -13.74 12.63 100.88
C ILE A 15 -15.23 13.04 100.72
N SER A 16 -16.04 12.43 101.58
CA SER A 16 -17.49 12.58 101.71
C SER A 16 -17.93 13.96 102.23
N THR A 17 -19.22 14.20 102.03
CA THR A 17 -20.06 15.32 102.40
C THR A 17 -19.91 15.87 103.84
N SER A 18 -20.25 17.16 103.94
CA SER A 18 -20.65 17.93 105.13
C SER A 18 -19.57 18.74 105.88
N THR A 19 -19.52 20.00 105.47
CA THR A 19 -19.63 21.21 106.32
C THR A 19 -18.40 22.10 106.54
N LEU A 20 -18.59 23.34 106.07
CA LEU A 20 -18.25 24.62 106.70
C LEU A 20 -16.91 25.31 106.35
N ARG A 21 -17.07 26.39 105.55
CA ARG A 21 -16.47 27.73 105.72
C ARG A 21 -14.96 27.84 105.90
N ARG A 22 -14.30 28.35 104.86
CA ARG A 22 -13.66 29.69 104.76
C ARG A 22 -12.51 29.62 103.75
N LEU A 23 -12.41 30.67 102.92
CA LEU A 23 -11.20 31.09 102.19
C LEU A 23 -10.76 30.11 101.07
N TYR A 24 -10.70 30.43 99.77
CA TYR A 24 -10.31 31.63 99.01
C TYR A 24 -10.92 31.45 97.57
N LEU A 25 -11.53 32.48 96.94
CA LEU A 25 -10.96 33.33 95.86
C LEU A 25 -10.62 32.54 94.56
N PHE A 26 -11.01 32.86 93.33
CA PHE A 26 -11.26 34.13 92.64
C PHE A 26 -12.13 33.85 91.39
N VAL A 27 -13.36 34.33 91.33
CA VAL A 27 -14.07 34.56 90.06
C VAL A 27 -14.80 35.89 90.18
N PHE A 28 -14.05 36.98 90.30
CA PHE A 28 -14.56 38.35 90.14
C PHE A 28 -13.34 39.26 90.02
N THR A 29 -12.93 39.58 88.79
CA THR A 29 -12.43 40.88 88.31
C THR A 29 -11.78 40.66 86.94
N GLY A 30 -12.48 41.05 85.88
CA GLY A 30 -11.95 40.98 84.52
C GLY A 30 -12.90 41.59 83.49
N CYS A 31 -13.71 42.58 83.88
CA CYS A 31 -14.45 43.39 82.94
C CYS A 31 -14.66 44.77 83.58
N LEU A 32 -13.77 45.71 83.26
CA LEU A 32 -14.03 47.15 83.17
C LEU A 32 -12.74 47.90 82.78
N GLY A 33 -12.75 48.43 81.56
CA GLY A 33 -11.93 49.51 81.03
C GLY A 33 -12.48 49.81 79.64
N SER A 34 -13.12 50.94 79.33
CA SER A 34 -12.83 52.30 79.75
C SER A 34 -14.07 53.15 79.98
N PHE A 35 -13.93 54.07 80.93
CA PHE A 35 -14.79 55.21 81.21
C PHE A 35 -14.73 56.28 80.11
N ARG A 36 -15.89 56.85 79.71
CA ARG A 36 -16.10 58.30 79.77
C ARG A 36 -17.60 58.70 79.67
N ALA A 37 -18.02 59.39 80.73
CA ALA A 37 -18.97 60.51 80.83
C ALA A 37 -20.44 60.36 80.36
N GLY A 38 -21.34 60.20 81.35
CA GLY A 38 -22.40 61.18 81.64
C GLY A 38 -23.72 61.09 80.87
N LEU A 39 -24.72 60.40 81.43
CA LEU A 39 -26.00 60.90 81.94
C LEU A 39 -26.93 59.69 82.16
N PHE A 40 -27.28 59.40 83.42
CA PHE A 40 -28.27 58.37 83.76
C PHE A 40 -29.68 58.98 83.72
N THR A 41 -30.52 58.49 82.81
CA THR A 41 -31.97 58.41 83.01
C THR A 41 -32.36 56.96 82.86
N ALA A 42 -32.84 56.35 83.95
CA ALA A 42 -33.34 54.99 83.97
C ALA A 42 -34.58 54.86 83.08
N VAL A 43 -34.53 53.94 82.12
CA VAL A 43 -35.70 53.43 81.38
C VAL A 43 -35.93 51.99 81.86
N PRO A 44 -37.17 51.57 82.18
CA PRO A 44 -37.43 50.22 82.67
C PRO A 44 -37.08 49.18 81.59
N LEU A 45 -36.39 48.14 82.01
CA LEU A 45 -36.12 46.94 81.22
C LEU A 45 -37.44 46.32 80.72
N SER A 46 -37.65 46.40 79.41
CA SER A 46 -38.47 45.44 78.68
C SER A 46 -37.77 44.09 78.77
N THR A 47 -38.40 43.16 79.48
CA THR A 47 -38.05 41.74 79.46
C THR A 47 -38.33 41.19 78.07
N ASN A 48 -37.28 40.99 77.26
CA ASN A 48 -37.11 39.86 76.34
C ASN A 48 -35.92 40.11 75.43
N ALA A 49 -34.73 39.69 75.86
CA ALA A 49 -33.65 39.19 75.01
C ALA A 49 -32.40 38.92 75.86
N TYR A 50 -32.30 37.72 76.41
CA TYR A 50 -31.00 37.08 76.63
C TYR A 50 -31.09 35.71 75.96
N PRO A 51 -30.13 35.32 75.11
CA PRO A 51 -30.13 34.00 74.51
C PRO A 51 -30.05 32.94 75.62
N ASP A 52 -30.89 31.94 75.48
CA ASP A 52 -31.08 30.86 76.45
C ASP A 52 -29.78 30.09 76.69
N LEU A 53 -29.19 30.26 77.87
CA LEU A 53 -28.02 29.49 78.32
C LEU A 53 -28.36 28.02 78.69
N ARG A 54 -29.61 27.55 78.51
CA ARG A 54 -30.00 26.15 78.75
C ARG A 54 -29.64 25.19 77.62
N SER A 55 -29.22 25.70 76.47
CA SER A 55 -28.88 24.89 75.30
C SER A 55 -27.51 24.17 75.40
N CYS A 56 -26.67 24.52 76.38
CA CYS A 56 -25.33 23.94 76.52
C CYS A 56 -25.24 22.62 77.33
N VAL A 57 -26.30 22.22 78.05
CA VAL A 57 -26.20 21.13 79.04
C VAL A 57 -26.65 19.77 78.50
N ASN A 58 -27.49 19.75 77.47
CA ASN A 58 -27.85 18.55 76.72
C ASN A 58 -28.02 18.94 75.24
N ASP A 59 -26.91 18.87 74.50
CA ASP A 59 -26.90 19.10 73.05
C ASP A 59 -27.67 17.98 72.33
N ILE A 60 -28.65 18.35 71.50
CA ILE A 60 -29.36 17.39 70.64
C ILE A 60 -28.58 17.34 69.35
N ASN A 61 -28.05 16.17 68.97
CA ASN A 61 -27.36 16.07 67.68
C ASN A 61 -28.38 15.99 66.55
N GLU A 62 -28.75 17.13 65.96
CA GLU A 62 -29.77 17.18 64.91
C GLU A 62 -29.34 16.44 63.64
N CYS A 63 -28.03 16.26 63.42
CA CYS A 63 -27.49 15.50 62.30
C CYS A 63 -27.70 13.98 62.45
N LYS A 64 -27.90 13.49 63.67
CA LYS A 64 -28.17 12.07 63.99
C LYS A 64 -29.61 11.83 64.42
N ASP A 65 -30.48 12.83 64.30
CA ASP A 65 -31.89 12.72 64.64
C ASP A 65 -32.63 11.82 63.62
N PRO A 66 -33.26 10.71 64.04
CA PRO A 66 -34.02 9.84 63.15
C PRO A 66 -35.25 10.52 62.52
N SER A 67 -35.79 11.56 63.17
CA SER A 67 -36.97 12.30 62.72
C SER A 67 -36.66 13.37 61.66
N ASN A 68 -35.40 13.80 61.57
CA ASN A 68 -34.92 14.82 60.64
C ASN A 68 -33.54 14.40 60.09
N VAL A 69 -33.56 13.46 59.14
CA VAL A 69 -32.34 12.84 58.59
C VAL A 69 -31.34 13.91 58.14
N ASN A 70 -30.10 13.81 58.63
CA ASN A 70 -29.01 14.76 58.36
C ASN A 70 -29.36 16.23 58.74
N GLY A 71 -30.16 16.46 59.80
CA GLY A 71 -30.60 17.80 60.20
C GLY A 71 -31.49 18.51 59.17
N GLY A 72 -31.93 17.80 58.12
CA GLY A 72 -32.60 18.38 56.95
C GLY A 72 -31.64 19.10 55.99
N CYS A 73 -30.32 18.85 56.11
CA CYS A 73 -29.30 19.33 55.19
C CYS A 73 -29.22 18.43 53.95
N SER A 74 -29.09 19.04 52.76
CA SER A 74 -29.03 18.27 51.51
C SER A 74 -27.71 17.51 51.32
N GLN A 75 -26.62 17.95 51.96
CA GLN A 75 -25.29 17.33 51.82
C GLN A 75 -24.60 17.04 53.16
N ILE A 76 -24.09 18.05 53.85
CA ILE A 76 -23.33 17.88 55.12
C ILE A 76 -24.07 18.61 56.24
N CYS A 77 -24.19 17.94 57.39
CA CYS A 77 -24.70 18.53 58.63
C CYS A 77 -23.57 18.54 59.66
N ASP A 78 -23.28 19.74 60.18
CA ASP A 78 -22.29 19.97 61.21
C ASP A 78 -23.00 20.35 62.51
N ASN A 79 -22.90 19.47 63.50
CA ASN A 79 -23.49 19.67 64.82
C ASN A 79 -22.62 20.59 65.68
N THR A 80 -23.21 21.60 66.30
CA THR A 80 -22.53 22.55 67.19
C THR A 80 -23.22 22.58 68.54
N LEU A 81 -22.57 23.10 69.59
CA LEU A 81 -23.23 23.16 70.89
C LEU A 81 -24.44 24.09 70.86
N GLY A 82 -25.62 23.51 70.97
CA GLY A 82 -26.90 24.20 71.02
C GLY A 82 -27.49 24.59 69.66
N SER A 83 -26.91 24.13 68.56
CA SER A 83 -27.41 24.35 67.21
C SER A 83 -26.73 23.43 66.20
N TYR A 84 -27.13 23.52 64.94
CA TYR A 84 -26.42 22.88 63.84
C TYR A 84 -26.41 23.80 62.64
N TYR A 85 -25.49 23.55 61.71
CA TYR A 85 -25.52 24.22 60.42
C TYR A 85 -25.26 23.21 59.31
N CYS A 86 -25.84 23.50 58.14
CA CYS A 86 -25.55 22.73 56.95
C CYS A 86 -24.32 23.30 56.27
N SER A 87 -23.53 22.44 55.63
CA SER A 87 -22.42 22.84 54.76
C SER A 87 -22.48 22.05 53.45
N CYS A 88 -21.83 22.59 52.42
CA CYS A 88 -21.80 21.99 51.10
C CYS A 88 -20.45 21.34 50.84
N LYS A 89 -20.46 20.21 50.11
CA LYS A 89 -19.25 19.57 49.59
C LYS A 89 -18.54 20.53 48.62
N SER A 90 -17.23 20.32 48.42
CA SER A 90 -16.48 21.04 47.39
C SER A 90 -17.16 20.95 46.02
N GLY A 91 -17.21 22.06 45.28
CA GLY A 91 -17.94 22.17 44.00
C GLY A 91 -19.42 22.58 44.14
N PHE A 92 -19.92 22.81 45.35
CA PHE A 92 -21.30 23.25 45.58
C PHE A 92 -21.37 24.55 46.39
N VAL A 93 -22.42 25.35 46.14
CA VAL A 93 -22.71 26.60 46.83
C VAL A 93 -24.02 26.49 47.62
N MET A 94 -24.02 27.02 48.85
CA MET A 94 -25.19 27.04 49.74
C MET A 94 -26.28 27.98 49.21
N LEU A 95 -27.52 27.49 49.12
CA LEU A 95 -28.69 28.27 48.73
C LEU A 95 -29.20 29.14 49.90
N SER A 96 -30.06 30.11 49.58
CA SER A 96 -30.58 31.09 50.55
C SER A 96 -31.35 30.48 51.73
N ASN A 97 -31.83 29.24 51.61
CA ASN A 97 -32.49 28.51 52.69
C ASN A 97 -31.54 27.90 53.72
N LYS A 98 -30.21 28.03 53.52
CA LYS A 98 -29.14 27.51 54.39
C LYS A 98 -29.18 25.99 54.63
N LYS A 99 -29.90 25.25 53.78
CA LYS A 99 -30.07 23.79 53.89
C LYS A 99 -29.71 23.06 52.61
N ASP A 100 -29.99 23.67 51.46
CA ASP A 100 -29.76 23.05 50.16
C ASP A 100 -28.47 23.57 49.49
N CYS A 101 -27.77 22.64 48.85
CA CYS A 101 -26.57 22.91 48.08
C CYS A 101 -26.85 22.81 46.59
N LYS A 102 -26.47 23.85 45.83
CA LYS A 102 -26.53 23.85 44.37
C LYS A 102 -25.13 23.67 43.80
N ASP A 103 -25.03 22.83 42.79
CA ASP A 103 -23.79 22.62 42.04
C ASP A 103 -23.29 23.92 41.41
N ILE A 104 -21.98 24.16 41.48
CA ILE A 104 -21.35 25.30 40.83
C ILE A 104 -21.06 24.88 39.40
N ASP A 105 -21.70 25.52 38.44
CA ASP A 105 -21.36 25.29 37.03
C ASP A 105 -20.04 25.98 36.67
N GLU A 106 -18.91 25.28 36.82
CA GLU A 106 -17.60 25.87 36.52
C GLU A 106 -17.45 26.23 35.05
N CYS A 107 -18.18 25.57 34.15
CA CYS A 107 -18.18 25.90 32.72
C CYS A 107 -18.80 27.28 32.46
N SER A 108 -19.89 27.59 33.16
CA SER A 108 -20.53 28.92 33.09
C SER A 108 -19.75 29.98 33.87
N VAL A 109 -19.14 29.62 35.01
CA VAL A 109 -18.43 30.56 35.89
C VAL A 109 -17.06 30.94 35.35
N LYS A 110 -16.35 30.01 34.69
CA LYS A 110 -15.03 30.23 34.08
C LYS A 110 -15.05 29.86 32.59
N PRO A 111 -15.55 30.74 31.72
CA PRO A 111 -15.49 30.54 30.28
C PRO A 111 -14.03 30.27 29.84
N GLY A 112 -13.80 29.16 29.13
CA GLY A 112 -12.46 28.74 28.69
C GLY A 112 -11.64 27.93 29.69
N ILE A 113 -12.26 27.43 30.78
CA ILE A 113 -11.58 26.55 31.75
C ILE A 113 -10.96 25.29 31.09
N CYS A 114 -11.59 24.80 30.02
CA CYS A 114 -11.16 23.66 29.20
C CYS A 114 -10.38 24.05 27.93
N GLY A 115 -10.03 25.33 27.74
CA GLY A 115 -9.35 25.80 26.53
C GLY A 115 -10.15 25.50 25.25
N THR A 116 -9.63 24.61 24.40
CA THR A 116 -10.27 24.20 23.12
C THR A 116 -11.24 23.01 23.26
N ALA A 117 -11.27 22.34 24.42
CA ALA A 117 -12.15 21.20 24.67
C ALA A 117 -13.56 21.65 25.12
N VAL A 118 -14.56 20.79 24.93
CA VAL A 118 -15.93 21.07 25.35
C VAL A 118 -16.03 20.89 26.87
N CYS A 119 -16.42 21.95 27.58
CA CYS A 119 -16.64 21.88 29.02
C CYS A 119 -18.02 21.31 29.31
N LYS A 120 -18.07 20.27 30.13
CA LYS A 120 -19.30 19.65 30.60
C LYS A 120 -19.34 19.73 32.12
N ASN A 121 -20.36 20.40 32.62
CA ASN A 121 -20.58 20.51 34.05
C ASN A 121 -21.09 19.18 34.63
N ILE A 122 -20.52 18.74 35.76
CA ILE A 122 -20.92 17.53 36.47
C ILE A 122 -21.11 17.83 37.96
N PRO A 123 -21.95 17.09 38.71
CA PRO A 123 -22.13 17.38 40.13
C PRO A 123 -20.82 17.33 40.93
N GLY A 124 -20.39 18.48 41.46
CA GLY A 124 -19.16 18.67 42.24
C GLY A 124 -17.93 19.09 41.42
N GLY A 125 -18.07 19.37 40.12
CA GLY A 125 -16.97 19.84 39.28
C GLY A 125 -17.29 19.89 37.78
N PHE A 126 -16.26 19.74 36.95
CA PHE A 126 -16.42 19.78 35.49
C PHE A 126 -15.50 18.77 34.81
N GLU A 127 -15.89 18.32 33.63
CA GLU A 127 -15.10 17.50 32.73
C GLU A 127 -14.84 18.26 31.42
N CYS A 128 -13.63 18.09 30.89
CA CYS A 128 -13.26 18.61 29.57
C CYS A 128 -13.26 17.44 28.58
N GLU A 129 -14.24 17.43 27.69
CA GLU A 129 -14.42 16.38 26.68
C GLU A 129 -13.80 16.82 25.35
N CYS A 130 -13.02 15.93 24.74
CA CYS A 130 -12.46 16.11 23.42
C CYS A 130 -13.27 15.34 22.36
N PRO A 131 -13.22 15.76 21.08
CA PRO A 131 -13.74 14.96 19.98
C PRO A 131 -13.16 13.54 19.96
N GLU A 132 -13.85 12.61 19.31
CA GLU A 132 -13.34 11.24 19.09
C GLU A 132 -11.97 11.26 18.41
N GLY A 133 -11.06 10.38 18.84
CA GLY A 133 -9.66 10.36 18.39
C GLY A 133 -8.74 11.37 19.11
N TYR A 134 -9.25 12.16 20.07
CA TYR A 134 -8.44 13.12 20.81
C TYR A 134 -8.53 12.90 22.32
N ARG A 135 -7.42 13.16 23.03
CA ARG A 135 -7.33 13.14 24.48
C ARG A 135 -7.05 14.53 25.03
N TYR A 136 -7.76 14.90 26.08
CA TYR A 136 -7.55 16.18 26.76
C TYR A 136 -6.24 16.17 27.54
N ASP A 137 -5.35 17.14 27.25
CA ASP A 137 -4.17 17.41 28.07
C ASP A 137 -4.45 18.61 29.00
N PRO A 138 -4.51 18.39 30.33
CA PRO A 138 -4.76 19.46 31.29
C PRO A 138 -3.63 20.49 31.37
N THR A 139 -2.42 20.15 30.92
CA THR A 139 -1.24 21.02 30.92
C THR A 139 -1.33 22.06 29.81
N SER A 140 -1.60 21.60 28.59
CA SER A 140 -1.78 22.48 27.42
C SER A 140 -3.21 23.02 27.31
N LYS A 141 -4.17 22.49 28.09
CA LYS A 141 -5.61 22.77 28.01
C LYS A 141 -6.14 22.63 26.59
N SER A 142 -5.72 21.57 25.91
CA SER A 142 -6.06 21.33 24.51
C SER A 142 -6.33 19.85 24.25
N CYS A 143 -7.06 19.59 23.18
CA CYS A 143 -7.24 18.24 22.66
C CYS A 143 -6.02 17.86 21.83
N GLN A 144 -5.33 16.80 22.24
CA GLN A 144 -4.21 16.24 21.50
C GLN A 144 -4.67 14.96 20.81
N ASP A 145 -4.24 14.80 19.57
CA ASP A 145 -4.49 13.61 18.78
C ASP A 145 -3.98 12.37 19.50
N VAL A 146 -4.80 11.31 19.55
CA VAL A 146 -4.39 10.00 20.06
C VAL A 146 -3.72 9.26 18.93
N ASP A 147 -2.44 8.94 19.07
CA ASP A 147 -1.75 8.12 18.10
C ASP A 147 -2.11 6.64 18.29
N GLU A 148 -3.15 6.16 17.61
CA GLU A 148 -3.57 4.76 17.72
C GLU A 148 -2.54 3.78 17.14
N CYS A 149 -1.62 4.26 16.29
CA CYS A 149 -0.54 3.42 15.77
C CYS A 149 0.48 3.06 16.86
N SER A 150 0.65 3.91 17.88
CA SER A 150 1.48 3.61 19.04
C SER A 150 0.91 2.49 19.92
N GLU A 151 -0.37 2.12 19.74
CA GLU A 151 -1.06 1.06 20.49
C GLU A 151 -1.09 -0.30 19.74
N ASN A 152 -0.37 -0.44 18.63
CA ASN A 152 -0.33 -1.65 17.78
C ASN A 152 -1.72 -2.12 17.29
N MET A 153 -2.57 -1.17 16.89
CA MET A 153 -3.93 -1.44 16.41
C MET A 153 -4.01 -2.15 15.04
N CYS A 154 -2.92 -2.14 14.28
CA CYS A 154 -2.82 -2.76 12.95
C CYS A 154 -1.85 -3.94 12.95
N THR A 155 -2.12 -4.96 12.13
CA THR A 155 -1.28 -6.16 12.04
C THR A 155 0.08 -5.90 11.37
N GLN A 156 0.14 -5.00 10.38
CA GLN A 156 1.37 -4.72 9.63
C GLN A 156 1.72 -3.23 9.65
N LEU A 157 0.99 -2.42 8.89
CA LEU A 157 1.32 -1.00 8.69
C LEU A 157 0.18 -0.14 9.21
N CYS A 158 0.53 0.96 9.88
CA CYS A 158 -0.42 1.91 10.45
C CYS A 158 -0.01 3.33 10.07
N VAL A 159 -0.99 4.14 9.67
CA VAL A 159 -0.81 5.57 9.42
C VAL A 159 -1.79 6.33 10.31
N ASN A 160 -1.23 7.12 11.23
CA ASN A 160 -1.99 8.01 12.11
C ASN A 160 -2.28 9.33 11.40
N TYR A 161 -3.45 9.90 11.61
CA TYR A 161 -3.84 11.23 11.14
C TYR A 161 -4.72 11.92 12.18
N PRO A 162 -4.90 13.25 12.13
CA PRO A 162 -5.68 13.95 13.14
C PRO A 162 -7.12 13.40 13.27
N GLY A 163 -7.42 12.80 14.42
CA GLY A 163 -8.71 12.20 14.76
C GLY A 163 -8.87 10.72 14.41
N GLY A 164 -7.81 10.02 13.99
CA GLY A 164 -7.86 8.57 13.84
C GLY A 164 -6.70 7.97 13.02
N TYR A 165 -6.89 6.74 12.55
CA TYR A 165 -5.83 5.99 11.90
C TYR A 165 -6.34 5.10 10.76
N SER A 166 -5.42 4.64 9.91
CA SER A 166 -5.70 3.65 8.87
C SER A 166 -4.66 2.55 8.85
N CYS A 167 -5.12 1.31 8.76
CA CYS A 167 -4.27 0.15 8.59
C CYS A 167 -4.05 -0.19 7.12
N TYR A 168 -2.85 -0.61 6.80
CA TYR A 168 -2.46 -1.08 5.47
C TYR A 168 -1.73 -2.41 5.59
N CYS A 169 -1.78 -3.18 4.50
CA CYS A 169 -1.02 -4.42 4.36
C CYS A 169 0.01 -4.26 3.24
N ASP A 170 1.10 -5.00 3.36
CA ASP A 170 2.16 -5.02 2.36
C ASP A 170 1.73 -5.88 1.14
N GLY A 171 1.00 -5.26 0.22
CA GLY A 171 0.57 -5.92 -1.02
C GLY A 171 1.72 -6.31 -1.93
N LYS A 172 2.90 -5.70 -1.81
CA LYS A 172 4.10 -6.15 -2.53
C LYS A 172 4.56 -7.54 -2.09
N LYS A 173 4.17 -7.95 -0.88
CA LYS A 173 4.35 -9.31 -0.35
C LYS A 173 3.11 -10.20 -0.50
N GLY A 174 2.10 -9.76 -1.25
CA GLY A 174 0.89 -10.52 -1.51
C GLY A 174 -0.11 -10.53 -0.34
N PHE A 175 -0.17 -9.46 0.46
CA PHE A 175 -1.17 -9.29 1.51
C PHE A 175 -2.19 -8.19 1.16
N LYS A 176 -3.43 -8.35 1.61
CA LYS A 176 -4.49 -7.34 1.54
C LYS A 176 -5.15 -7.17 2.91
N LEU A 177 -5.83 -6.05 3.08
CA LEU A 177 -6.56 -5.74 4.31
C LEU A 177 -7.80 -6.64 4.41
N ALA A 178 -8.00 -7.25 5.57
CA ALA A 178 -9.17 -8.06 5.87
C ALA A 178 -10.41 -7.19 6.14
N GLN A 179 -11.56 -7.83 6.27
CA GLN A 179 -12.86 -7.14 6.46
C GLN A 179 -12.93 -6.31 7.76
N ASP A 180 -12.14 -6.65 8.78
CA ASP A 180 -12.07 -5.91 10.05
C ASP A 180 -11.29 -4.59 9.96
N GLN A 181 -10.71 -4.29 8.78
CA GLN A 181 -9.85 -3.13 8.51
C GLN A 181 -8.61 -3.02 9.40
N LYS A 182 -8.17 -4.12 10.02
CA LYS A 182 -7.00 -4.14 10.94
C LYS A 182 -6.05 -5.31 10.68
N SER A 183 -6.61 -6.44 10.25
CA SER A 183 -5.88 -7.67 9.97
C SER A 183 -5.45 -7.75 8.52
N CYS A 184 -4.38 -8.52 8.25
CA CYS A 184 -3.87 -8.76 6.91
C CYS A 184 -4.07 -10.23 6.53
N GLU A 185 -4.63 -10.46 5.34
CA GLU A 185 -4.78 -11.79 4.75
C GLU A 185 -4.01 -11.89 3.43
N ALA A 186 -3.60 -13.11 3.07
CA ALA A 186 -2.95 -13.33 1.79
C ALA A 186 -3.93 -13.06 0.65
N VAL A 187 -3.45 -12.43 -0.43
CA VAL A 187 -4.23 -12.24 -1.65
C VAL A 187 -4.49 -13.63 -2.25
N PRO A 188 -5.77 -14.06 -2.37
CA PRO A 188 -6.09 -15.40 -2.81
C PRO A 188 -5.82 -15.57 -4.31
N VAL A 189 -5.31 -16.74 -4.67
CA VAL A 189 -5.28 -17.20 -6.07
C VAL A 189 -6.67 -17.69 -6.43
N CYS A 190 -7.29 -17.03 -7.40
CA CYS A 190 -8.65 -17.32 -7.85
C CYS A 190 -8.69 -18.13 -9.17
N LEU A 191 -7.62 -18.07 -9.98
CA LEU A 191 -7.50 -18.86 -11.20
C LEU A 191 -6.08 -19.46 -11.29
N PRO A 192 -5.93 -20.79 -11.08
CA PRO A 192 -4.63 -21.43 -11.14
C PRO A 192 -4.10 -21.49 -12.59
N LEU A 193 -2.85 -21.05 -12.77
CA LEU A 193 -2.14 -21.07 -14.05
C LEU A 193 -1.14 -22.24 -14.08
N ASN A 194 -0.88 -22.81 -15.25
CA ASN A 194 0.19 -23.77 -15.44
C ASN A 194 1.53 -23.03 -15.54
N LEU A 195 2.30 -23.11 -14.46
CA LEU A 195 3.63 -22.53 -14.35
C LEU A 195 4.75 -23.57 -14.52
N ASP A 196 4.44 -24.74 -15.09
CA ASP A 196 5.39 -25.81 -15.29
C ASP A 196 6.53 -25.34 -16.19
N LYS A 197 7.76 -25.59 -15.73
CA LYS A 197 9.00 -25.27 -16.43
C LYS A 197 9.71 -26.54 -16.84
N ASN A 198 10.49 -26.47 -17.92
CA ASN A 198 11.29 -27.60 -18.39
C ASN A 198 12.77 -27.20 -18.54
N TYR A 199 13.64 -28.00 -17.92
CA TYR A 199 15.08 -27.76 -17.84
C TYR A 199 15.84 -27.90 -19.17
N GLU A 200 15.20 -28.44 -20.21
CA GLU A 200 15.75 -28.53 -21.57
C GLU A 200 15.40 -27.32 -22.43
N LEU A 201 14.55 -26.41 -21.93
CA LEU A 201 14.04 -25.26 -22.66
C LEU A 201 14.72 -23.98 -22.19
N LEU A 202 15.53 -23.36 -23.05
CA LEU A 202 16.20 -22.09 -22.75
C LEU A 202 15.26 -20.91 -22.99
N TYR A 203 15.00 -20.14 -21.94
CA TYR A 203 14.24 -18.90 -22.00
C TYR A 203 15.12 -17.72 -22.42
N LEU A 204 14.69 -17.00 -23.46
CA LEU A 204 15.47 -15.93 -24.09
C LEU A 204 15.26 -14.55 -23.45
N ALA A 205 14.19 -14.35 -22.68
CA ALA A 205 13.93 -13.08 -21.99
C ALA A 205 14.17 -13.18 -20.47
N GLU A 206 15.15 -13.98 -20.03
CA GLU A 206 15.51 -14.10 -18.60
C GLU A 206 15.95 -12.77 -17.98
N GLN A 207 16.47 -11.84 -18.79
CA GLN A 207 16.91 -10.52 -18.36
C GLN A 207 16.35 -9.46 -19.30
N PHE A 208 15.89 -8.34 -18.74
CA PHE A 208 15.40 -7.21 -19.53
C PHE A 208 16.52 -6.47 -20.28
N VAL A 209 17.74 -6.47 -19.74
CA VAL A 209 18.93 -5.87 -20.34
C VAL A 209 20.11 -6.83 -20.19
N GLY A 210 20.75 -7.18 -21.30
CA GLY A 210 21.96 -8.01 -21.27
C GLY A 210 21.93 -9.15 -22.28
N VAL A 211 22.67 -10.20 -21.95
CA VAL A 211 22.82 -11.42 -22.77
C VAL A 211 22.50 -12.61 -21.88
N VAL A 212 21.67 -13.53 -22.36
CA VAL A 212 21.25 -14.71 -21.58
C VAL A 212 22.32 -15.78 -21.50
N LEU A 213 23.00 -16.05 -22.62
CA LEU A 213 24.05 -17.06 -22.71
C LEU A 213 25.17 -16.57 -23.62
N TYR A 214 26.40 -16.73 -23.14
CA TYR A 214 27.61 -16.40 -23.87
C TYR A 214 28.47 -17.65 -24.03
N LEU A 215 28.88 -17.94 -25.27
CA LEU A 215 29.74 -19.07 -25.60
C LEU A 215 30.95 -18.56 -26.38
N LYS A 216 32.11 -19.16 -26.11
CA LYS A 216 33.34 -18.92 -26.88
C LYS A 216 33.79 -20.22 -27.52
N PHE A 217 33.92 -20.20 -28.84
CA PHE A 217 34.38 -21.33 -29.63
C PHE A 217 35.83 -21.12 -30.06
N ARG A 218 36.60 -22.21 -30.03
CA ARG A 218 37.92 -22.33 -30.66
C ARG A 218 37.96 -23.66 -31.39
N LEU A 219 37.81 -23.61 -32.71
CA LEU A 219 37.57 -24.76 -33.56
C LEU A 219 38.65 -24.85 -34.66
N PRO A 220 38.82 -26.00 -35.32
CA PRO A 220 39.67 -26.11 -36.52
C PRO A 220 39.29 -25.07 -37.57
N ASP A 221 40.26 -24.59 -38.35
CA ASP A 221 40.09 -23.58 -39.41
C ASP A 221 39.17 -24.02 -40.56
N ILE A 222 38.99 -25.33 -40.77
CA ILE A 222 38.04 -25.89 -41.75
C ILE A 222 36.56 -25.75 -41.34
N THR A 223 36.29 -25.39 -40.09
CA THR A 223 34.93 -25.33 -39.56
C THR A 223 34.18 -24.13 -40.15
N ARG A 224 32.96 -24.38 -40.65
CA ARG A 224 32.05 -23.35 -41.16
C ARG A 224 30.96 -23.04 -40.14
N PHE A 225 30.38 -21.84 -40.21
CA PHE A 225 29.29 -21.48 -39.32
C PHE A 225 28.06 -22.35 -39.55
N SER A 226 27.54 -22.95 -38.49
CA SER A 226 26.25 -23.63 -38.50
C SER A 226 25.50 -23.38 -37.20
N ALA A 227 24.18 -23.21 -37.30
CA ALA A 227 23.30 -23.11 -36.16
C ALA A 227 21.98 -23.81 -36.49
N GLU A 228 21.64 -24.84 -35.72
CA GLU A 228 20.35 -25.52 -35.80
C GLU A 228 19.70 -25.51 -34.43
N PHE A 229 18.40 -25.19 -34.35
CA PHE A 229 17.65 -25.20 -33.11
C PHE A 229 16.13 -25.18 -33.36
N ASP A 230 15.37 -25.71 -32.40
CA ASP A 230 13.92 -25.51 -32.35
C ASP A 230 13.62 -24.19 -31.63
N PHE A 231 12.77 -23.35 -32.22
CA PHE A 231 12.41 -22.03 -31.70
C PHE A 231 10.89 -21.85 -31.65
N ARG A 232 10.41 -21.18 -30.59
CA ARG A 232 9.01 -20.81 -30.38
C ARG A 232 8.93 -19.42 -29.75
N THR A 233 8.02 -18.58 -30.23
CA THR A 233 7.71 -17.27 -29.64
C THR A 233 6.35 -16.75 -30.11
N TYR A 234 5.82 -15.74 -29.41
CA TYR A 234 4.75 -14.84 -29.89
C TYR A 234 5.27 -13.42 -30.17
N ASP A 235 6.51 -13.14 -29.78
CA ASP A 235 7.20 -11.89 -30.02
C ASP A 235 7.37 -11.65 -31.51
N SER A 236 7.33 -10.39 -31.93
CA SER A 236 7.43 -10.02 -33.34
C SER A 236 8.83 -9.55 -33.72
N GLU A 237 9.62 -9.11 -32.75
CA GLU A 237 10.97 -8.58 -32.93
C GLU A 237 11.91 -9.18 -31.87
N GLY A 238 13.21 -9.24 -32.14
CA GLY A 238 14.18 -9.64 -31.13
C GLY A 238 15.40 -10.35 -31.69
N VAL A 239 16.47 -10.39 -30.91
CA VAL A 239 17.71 -11.09 -31.29
C VAL A 239 17.65 -12.52 -30.79
N ILE A 240 17.83 -13.49 -31.68
CA ILE A 240 17.96 -14.91 -31.28
C ILE A 240 19.43 -15.18 -30.93
N LEU A 241 20.33 -14.85 -31.86
CA LEU A 241 21.75 -15.16 -31.77
C LEU A 241 22.59 -14.10 -32.48
N TYR A 242 23.63 -13.62 -31.82
CA TYR A 242 24.68 -12.78 -32.39
C TYR A 242 26.05 -13.47 -32.26
N ALA A 243 26.81 -13.53 -33.34
CA ALA A 243 28.14 -14.10 -33.37
C ALA A 243 29.15 -13.09 -33.91
N GLU A 244 30.35 -13.03 -33.32
CA GLU A 244 31.43 -12.13 -33.74
C GLU A 244 32.80 -12.80 -33.72
N SER A 245 33.70 -12.31 -34.55
CA SER A 245 35.12 -12.68 -34.51
C SER A 245 35.81 -12.10 -33.26
N SER A 246 36.91 -12.74 -32.83
CA SER A 246 37.69 -12.29 -31.67
C SER A 246 38.20 -10.85 -31.78
N ASP A 247 38.47 -10.38 -33.01
CA ASP A 247 38.95 -9.04 -33.34
C ASP A 247 37.84 -8.04 -33.68
N HIS A 248 36.56 -8.45 -33.59
CA HIS A 248 35.38 -7.63 -33.89
C HIS A 248 35.29 -7.12 -35.34
N SER A 249 36.09 -7.67 -36.28
CA SER A 249 36.08 -7.26 -37.68
C SER A 249 34.91 -7.84 -38.48
N ALA A 250 34.40 -9.00 -38.07
CA ALA A 250 33.29 -9.70 -38.70
C ALA A 250 32.23 -10.12 -37.68
N TRP A 251 30.96 -10.12 -38.10
CA TRP A 251 29.83 -10.49 -37.26
C TRP A 251 28.65 -11.05 -38.06
N PHE A 252 27.81 -11.83 -37.40
CA PHE A 252 26.65 -12.51 -37.94
C PHE A 252 25.50 -12.47 -36.93
N LEU A 253 24.29 -12.15 -37.38
CA LEU A 253 23.10 -11.99 -36.56
C LEU A 253 21.96 -12.82 -37.14
N ILE A 254 21.30 -13.58 -36.26
CA ILE A 254 19.99 -14.21 -36.48
C ILE A 254 19.00 -13.49 -35.56
N ALA A 255 18.00 -12.87 -36.15
CA ALA A 255 16.98 -12.10 -35.45
C ALA A 255 15.59 -12.43 -35.99
N LEU A 256 14.58 -11.94 -35.27
CA LEU A 256 13.19 -11.93 -35.67
C LEU A 256 12.79 -10.49 -35.98
N ARG A 257 12.07 -10.26 -37.07
CA ARG A 257 11.43 -8.97 -37.37
C ARG A 257 10.12 -9.19 -38.09
N ASP A 258 9.06 -8.53 -37.64
CA ASP A 258 7.69 -8.74 -38.11
C ASP A 258 7.31 -10.24 -38.11
N GLY A 259 7.83 -10.97 -37.12
CA GLY A 259 7.64 -12.43 -36.97
C GLY A 259 8.39 -13.30 -37.98
N LYS A 260 9.27 -12.75 -38.82
CA LYS A 260 10.09 -13.47 -39.82
C LYS A 260 11.56 -13.50 -39.44
N ILE A 261 12.30 -14.51 -39.91
CA ILE A 261 13.75 -14.59 -39.69
C ILE A 261 14.46 -13.50 -40.50
N GLU A 262 15.32 -12.76 -39.81
CA GLU A 262 16.23 -11.77 -40.36
C GLU A 262 17.67 -12.20 -40.13
N ILE A 263 18.46 -12.19 -41.20
CA ILE A 263 19.91 -12.38 -41.15
C ILE A 263 20.57 -11.04 -41.46
N GLN A 264 21.46 -10.60 -40.58
CA GLN A 264 22.40 -9.52 -40.86
C GLN A 264 23.82 -10.03 -40.68
N PHE A 265 24.75 -9.65 -41.55
CA PHE A 265 26.14 -9.98 -41.34
C PHE A 265 27.09 -8.99 -42.01
N LYS A 266 28.30 -8.95 -41.47
CA LYS A 266 29.45 -8.25 -42.02
C LYS A 266 30.66 -9.17 -41.99
N ASN A 267 31.36 -9.28 -43.11
CA ASN A 267 32.68 -9.92 -43.18
C ASN A 267 33.67 -8.98 -43.89
N GLU A 268 34.87 -9.48 -44.21
CA GLU A 268 35.92 -8.68 -44.86
C GLU A 268 35.56 -8.26 -46.31
N TYR A 269 34.53 -8.88 -46.93
CA TYR A 269 34.17 -8.67 -48.33
C TYR A 269 32.84 -7.96 -48.54
N THR A 270 31.86 -8.14 -47.64
CA THR A 270 30.50 -7.64 -47.82
C THR A 270 29.79 -7.38 -46.50
N THR A 271 28.69 -6.66 -46.59
CA THR A 271 27.75 -6.40 -45.49
C THR A 271 26.35 -6.53 -46.07
N LYS A 272 25.53 -7.43 -45.51
CA LYS A 272 24.21 -7.75 -46.06
C LYS A 272 23.17 -7.99 -44.99
N ILE A 273 21.94 -7.64 -45.33
CA ILE A 273 20.73 -7.95 -44.57
C ILE A 273 19.75 -8.68 -45.48
N THR A 274 19.06 -9.69 -44.96
CA THR A 274 17.98 -10.39 -45.66
C THR A 274 16.94 -10.85 -44.65
N THR A 275 15.68 -10.46 -44.86
CA THR A 275 14.54 -10.94 -44.07
C THR A 275 13.67 -11.78 -45.00
N GLY A 276 13.26 -12.97 -44.56
CA GLY A 276 12.55 -13.89 -45.43
C GLY A 276 11.94 -15.08 -44.71
N GLY A 277 11.30 -15.94 -45.49
CA GLY A 277 10.53 -17.07 -44.99
C GLY A 277 9.13 -16.69 -44.49
N LYS A 278 8.49 -17.68 -43.86
CA LYS A 278 7.15 -17.55 -43.27
C LYS A 278 7.22 -16.86 -41.91
N ILE A 279 6.08 -16.32 -41.48
CA ILE A 279 5.90 -15.82 -40.12
C ILE A 279 5.90 -17.02 -39.16
N ILE A 280 6.71 -16.96 -38.10
CA ILE A 280 6.93 -18.07 -37.15
C ILE A 280 6.62 -17.71 -35.69
N ASN A 281 6.11 -16.51 -35.41
CA ASN A 281 5.74 -16.06 -34.05
C ASN A 281 4.29 -16.43 -33.68
N ASN A 282 3.93 -17.70 -33.91
CA ASN A 282 2.58 -18.22 -33.65
C ASN A 282 2.50 -19.09 -32.38
N GLY A 283 3.56 -19.11 -31.56
CA GLY A 283 3.65 -19.96 -30.39
C GLY A 283 3.89 -21.45 -30.68
N LEU A 284 4.11 -21.84 -31.94
CA LEU A 284 4.47 -23.22 -32.30
C LEU A 284 5.99 -23.37 -32.41
N TRP A 285 6.46 -24.60 -32.20
CA TRP A 285 7.86 -24.96 -32.40
C TRP A 285 8.20 -25.02 -33.89
N ASN A 286 9.24 -24.29 -34.29
CA ASN A 286 9.78 -24.28 -35.64
C ASN A 286 11.27 -24.62 -35.58
N MET A 287 11.69 -25.64 -36.33
CA MET A 287 13.12 -25.93 -36.52
C MET A 287 13.73 -24.89 -37.45
N VAL A 288 14.69 -24.11 -36.96
CA VAL A 288 15.46 -23.14 -37.72
C VAL A 288 16.88 -23.69 -37.90
N SER A 289 17.36 -23.69 -39.14
CA SER A 289 18.72 -24.11 -39.47
C SER A 289 19.38 -23.08 -40.38
N VAL A 290 20.58 -22.65 -40.01
CA VAL A 290 21.42 -21.71 -40.75
C VAL A 290 22.76 -22.39 -41.02
N GLU A 291 23.10 -22.53 -42.28
CA GLU A 291 24.30 -23.25 -42.73
C GLU A 291 25.13 -22.36 -43.66
N GLU A 292 26.39 -22.14 -43.30
CA GLU A 292 27.37 -21.51 -44.16
C GLU A 292 27.86 -22.49 -45.24
N LEU A 293 27.52 -22.18 -46.48
CA LEU A 293 28.01 -22.86 -47.68
C LEU A 293 29.22 -22.12 -48.26
N GLU A 294 29.77 -22.66 -49.35
CA GLU A 294 31.00 -22.15 -49.96
C GLU A 294 30.84 -20.71 -50.49
N HIS A 295 29.69 -20.41 -51.12
CA HIS A 295 29.42 -19.10 -51.72
C HIS A 295 28.11 -18.45 -51.22
N SER A 296 27.43 -19.09 -50.28
CA SER A 296 26.16 -18.60 -49.77
C SER A 296 25.88 -19.04 -48.34
N ILE A 297 24.80 -18.51 -47.78
CA ILE A 297 24.26 -18.90 -46.48
C ILE A 297 22.85 -19.42 -46.74
N SER A 298 22.61 -20.67 -46.39
CA SER A 298 21.30 -21.30 -46.52
C SER A 298 20.56 -21.18 -45.19
N VAL A 299 19.36 -20.61 -45.22
CA VAL A 299 18.44 -20.60 -44.06
C VAL A 299 17.25 -21.48 -44.37
N LYS A 300 16.96 -22.40 -43.46
CA LYS A 300 15.85 -23.35 -43.55
C LYS A 300 14.92 -23.19 -42.36
N ILE A 301 13.62 -23.29 -42.60
CA ILE A 301 12.58 -23.36 -41.57
C ILE A 301 11.79 -24.64 -41.80
N ALA A 302 11.65 -25.48 -40.78
CA ALA A 302 11.02 -26.80 -40.89
C ALA A 302 11.62 -27.65 -42.04
N LYS A 303 12.96 -27.58 -42.21
CA LYS A 303 13.75 -28.23 -43.27
C LYS A 303 13.53 -27.70 -44.69
N GLU A 304 12.67 -26.71 -44.89
CA GLU A 304 12.46 -26.04 -46.18
C GLU A 304 13.40 -24.84 -46.31
N ALA A 305 14.14 -24.73 -47.42
CA ALA A 305 15.01 -23.60 -47.67
C ALA A 305 14.19 -22.33 -47.95
N VAL A 306 14.31 -21.33 -47.07
CA VAL A 306 13.54 -20.08 -47.15
C VAL A 306 14.38 -18.89 -47.59
N MET A 307 15.70 -18.95 -47.41
CA MET A 307 16.63 -17.92 -47.89
C MET A 307 17.94 -18.57 -48.36
N ASN A 308 18.50 -18.00 -49.42
CA ASN A 308 19.84 -18.32 -49.90
C ASN A 308 20.59 -17.00 -50.16
N ILE A 309 21.49 -16.65 -49.25
CA ILE A 309 22.12 -15.32 -49.22
C ILE A 309 23.52 -15.43 -49.78
N ASN A 310 23.79 -14.77 -50.91
CA ASN A 310 25.12 -14.76 -51.51
C ASN A 310 26.15 -14.15 -50.56
N LYS A 311 27.23 -14.88 -50.28
CA LYS A 311 28.30 -14.51 -49.35
C LYS A 311 29.65 -14.76 -50.03
N PRO A 312 30.38 -13.69 -50.42
CA PRO A 312 31.76 -13.81 -50.87
C PRO A 312 32.66 -14.11 -49.66
N GLY A 313 33.43 -15.20 -49.75
CA GLY A 313 34.38 -15.63 -48.71
C GLY A 313 33.71 -16.22 -47.46
N SER A 314 34.52 -16.53 -46.44
CA SER A 314 34.03 -17.05 -45.16
C SER A 314 33.37 -15.95 -44.30
N LEU A 315 32.45 -16.33 -43.40
CA LEU A 315 31.86 -15.41 -42.42
C LEU A 315 32.88 -14.93 -41.41
N PHE A 316 33.70 -15.86 -40.91
CA PHE A 316 34.72 -15.59 -39.91
C PHE A 316 36.09 -16.06 -40.41
N LYS A 317 37.11 -15.21 -40.22
CA LYS A 317 38.48 -15.51 -40.65
C LYS A 317 39.20 -16.31 -39.56
N PRO A 318 39.81 -17.45 -39.89
CA PRO A 318 40.66 -18.17 -38.95
C PRO A 318 41.88 -17.33 -38.56
N THR A 319 42.27 -17.40 -37.29
CA THR A 319 43.48 -16.77 -36.75
C THR A 319 44.37 -17.85 -36.15
N ASN A 320 45.65 -17.88 -36.55
CA ASN A 320 46.63 -18.88 -36.08
C ASN A 320 46.18 -20.34 -36.28
N GLY A 321 45.49 -20.65 -37.38
CA GLY A 321 45.00 -22.01 -37.69
C GLY A 321 43.75 -22.44 -36.92
N PHE A 322 43.11 -21.53 -36.19
CA PHE A 322 41.85 -21.80 -35.48
C PHE A 322 40.78 -20.79 -35.87
N LEU A 323 39.54 -21.26 -35.94
CA LEU A 323 38.37 -20.40 -35.93
C LEU A 323 38.02 -20.03 -34.49
N GLU A 324 38.16 -18.76 -34.14
CA GLU A 324 37.71 -18.24 -32.84
C GLU A 324 36.50 -17.33 -33.01
N THR A 325 35.39 -17.70 -32.37
CA THR A 325 34.11 -16.99 -32.48
C THR A 325 33.45 -16.89 -31.11
N LYS A 326 32.86 -15.73 -30.83
CA LYS A 326 32.02 -15.48 -29.65
C LYS A 326 30.57 -15.50 -30.07
N VAL A 327 29.71 -16.17 -29.32
CA VAL A 327 28.26 -16.28 -29.59
C VAL A 327 27.48 -15.82 -28.38
N TYR A 328 26.52 -14.94 -28.61
CA TYR A 328 25.64 -14.32 -27.61
C TYR A 328 24.21 -14.68 -27.98
N PHE A 329 23.47 -15.29 -27.05
CA PHE A 329 22.05 -15.58 -27.23
C PHE A 329 21.20 -14.51 -26.56
N ALA A 330 20.12 -14.13 -27.26
CA ALA A 330 19.11 -13.21 -26.76
C ALA A 330 19.71 -11.93 -26.14
N GLY A 331 20.45 -11.21 -26.98
CA GLY A 331 21.15 -10.00 -26.59
C GLY A 331 22.28 -9.66 -27.54
N LEU A 332 22.80 -8.45 -27.38
CA LEU A 332 23.96 -7.94 -28.12
C LEU A 332 25.09 -7.59 -27.14
N PRO A 333 26.35 -7.68 -27.57
CA PRO A 333 27.46 -7.11 -26.78
C PRO A 333 27.27 -5.60 -26.65
N ARG A 334 27.58 -5.03 -25.49
CA ARG A 334 27.37 -3.59 -25.18
C ARG A 334 27.93 -2.59 -26.20
N LYS A 335 28.94 -3.00 -26.99
CA LYS A 335 29.61 -2.13 -27.98
C LYS A 335 28.96 -2.17 -29.37
N VAL A 336 27.95 -3.02 -29.60
CA VAL A 336 27.48 -3.40 -30.94
C VAL A 336 26.11 -2.81 -31.30
N GLU A 337 25.29 -2.35 -30.34
CA GLU A 337 23.91 -1.92 -30.61
C GLU A 337 23.79 -0.88 -31.74
N ASN A 338 24.78 0.00 -31.91
CA ASN A 338 24.80 1.02 -32.98
C ASN A 338 25.57 0.61 -34.26
N ALA A 339 26.08 -0.62 -34.33
CA ALA A 339 26.91 -1.11 -35.45
C ALA A 339 26.16 -2.06 -36.40
N LEU A 340 24.91 -2.44 -36.08
CA LEU A 340 24.06 -3.25 -36.94
C LEU A 340 23.68 -2.49 -38.22
N ILE A 341 23.43 -3.22 -39.30
CA ILE A 341 22.99 -2.62 -40.59
C ILE A 341 21.63 -1.97 -40.42
N ARG A 342 20.72 -2.68 -39.74
CA ARG A 342 19.42 -2.19 -39.32
C ARG A 342 19.30 -2.40 -37.81
N PRO A 343 19.14 -1.34 -37.01
CA PRO A 343 18.90 -1.46 -35.57
C PRO A 343 17.70 -2.34 -35.25
N ILE A 344 17.73 -2.98 -34.08
CA ILE A 344 16.68 -3.88 -33.60
C ILE A 344 16.60 -3.78 -32.09
N ASN A 345 15.41 -3.88 -31.51
CA ASN A 345 15.28 -4.14 -30.08
C ASN A 345 15.76 -5.58 -29.82
N PRO A 346 16.81 -5.82 -29.00
CA PRO A 346 17.37 -7.16 -28.85
C PRO A 346 16.55 -8.09 -27.96
N ARG A 347 15.61 -7.54 -27.18
CA ARG A 347 14.75 -8.29 -26.26
C ARG A 347 13.87 -9.26 -27.06
N LEU A 348 13.71 -10.47 -26.54
CA LEU A 348 12.97 -11.52 -27.23
C LEU A 348 12.33 -12.48 -26.23
N ASP A 349 11.00 -12.39 -26.08
CA ASP A 349 10.22 -13.34 -25.29
C ASP A 349 10.03 -14.66 -26.07
N GLY A 350 11.13 -15.42 -26.17
CA GLY A 350 11.22 -16.64 -26.94
C GLY A 350 11.77 -17.83 -26.15
N CYS A 351 11.65 -19.00 -26.75
CA CYS A 351 12.14 -20.24 -26.19
C CYS A 351 12.90 -21.06 -27.23
N ILE A 352 14.04 -21.62 -26.84
CA ILE A 352 14.87 -22.48 -27.68
C ILE A 352 15.06 -23.85 -27.04
N ARG A 353 15.09 -24.91 -27.86
CA ARG A 353 15.55 -26.25 -27.46
C ARG A 353 16.33 -26.92 -28.58
N GLY A 354 16.97 -28.04 -28.27
CA GLY A 354 17.60 -28.91 -29.26
C GLY A 354 18.67 -28.20 -30.11
N TRP A 355 19.40 -27.22 -29.54
CA TRP A 355 20.39 -26.49 -30.31
C TRP A 355 21.63 -27.33 -30.62
N ASN A 356 22.20 -27.06 -31.79
CA ASN A 356 23.47 -27.57 -32.26
C ASN A 356 24.21 -26.43 -32.98
N LEU A 357 25.24 -25.88 -32.33
CA LEU A 357 26.06 -24.82 -32.89
C LEU A 357 27.39 -25.36 -33.38
N MET A 358 27.81 -24.96 -34.58
CA MET A 358 29.10 -25.32 -35.18
C MET A 358 29.36 -26.84 -35.20
N ASN A 359 28.30 -27.64 -35.24
CA ASN A 359 28.32 -29.10 -35.13
C ASN A 359 29.01 -29.64 -33.86
N GLN A 360 29.01 -28.87 -32.77
CA GLN A 360 29.58 -29.27 -31.47
C GLN A 360 28.53 -29.91 -30.53
N GLY A 361 27.28 -29.99 -30.96
CA GLY A 361 26.17 -30.45 -30.12
C GLY A 361 25.86 -29.47 -28.98
N ALA A 362 25.38 -30.02 -27.86
CA ALA A 362 24.93 -29.25 -26.69
C ALA A 362 25.80 -29.46 -25.43
N SER A 363 26.99 -30.08 -25.57
CA SER A 363 27.88 -30.37 -24.45
C SER A 363 28.34 -29.09 -23.74
N GLY A 364 28.23 -29.02 -22.41
CA GLY A 364 28.63 -27.87 -21.59
C GLY A 364 27.56 -26.79 -21.43
N VAL A 365 26.50 -26.78 -22.24
CA VAL A 365 25.38 -25.81 -22.12
C VAL A 365 24.18 -26.41 -21.38
N LYS A 366 23.98 -27.73 -21.50
CA LYS A 366 22.90 -28.44 -20.79
C LYS A 366 23.03 -28.26 -19.28
N GLU A 367 24.24 -28.36 -18.75
CA GLU A 367 24.53 -28.21 -17.33
C GLU A 367 24.20 -26.78 -16.85
N ILE A 368 24.61 -25.75 -17.63
CA ILE A 368 24.37 -24.33 -17.32
C ILE A 368 22.87 -24.02 -17.21
N ILE A 369 22.05 -24.65 -18.05
CA ILE A 369 20.61 -24.42 -18.08
C ILE A 369 19.94 -25.20 -16.96
N GLN A 370 20.32 -26.45 -16.75
CA GLN A 370 19.77 -27.29 -15.68
C GLN A 370 19.98 -26.68 -14.29
N GLU A 371 21.10 -25.99 -14.05
CA GLU A 371 21.39 -25.34 -12.76
C GLU A 371 20.48 -24.15 -12.43
N LYS A 372 19.86 -23.50 -13.44
CA LYS A 372 19.15 -22.22 -13.24
C LYS A 372 17.70 -22.26 -13.72
N GLN A 373 16.77 -22.44 -12.77
CA GLN A 373 15.32 -22.49 -13.06
C GLN A 373 14.74 -21.21 -13.70
N ASN A 374 15.36 -20.05 -13.48
CA ASN A 374 14.93 -18.80 -14.13
C ASN A 374 15.23 -18.78 -15.63
N LYS A 375 16.13 -19.66 -16.11
CA LYS A 375 16.43 -19.86 -17.54
C LYS A 375 15.46 -20.83 -18.21
N HIS A 376 14.50 -21.40 -17.51
CA HIS A 376 13.58 -22.38 -18.08
C HIS A 376 12.32 -21.71 -18.62
N CYS A 377 11.93 -22.08 -19.84
CA CYS A 377 10.64 -21.66 -20.39
C CYS A 377 9.48 -22.36 -19.69
N LEU A 378 8.32 -21.70 -19.73
CA LEU A 378 7.04 -22.35 -19.49
C LEU A 378 6.76 -23.40 -20.57
N VAL A 379 6.21 -24.54 -20.18
CA VAL A 379 5.90 -25.65 -21.09
C VAL A 379 4.77 -25.25 -22.04
N THR A 380 3.67 -24.73 -21.49
CA THR A 380 2.47 -24.29 -22.20
C THR A 380 2.27 -22.79 -22.08
N VAL A 381 2.16 -22.12 -23.21
CA VAL A 381 1.95 -20.67 -23.28
C VAL A 381 0.93 -20.32 -24.36
N GLU A 382 0.24 -19.21 -24.14
CA GLU A 382 -0.71 -18.54 -25.01
C GLU A 382 -0.20 -17.12 -25.29
N LYS A 383 -0.80 -16.45 -26.28
CA LYS A 383 -0.46 -15.06 -26.60
C LYS A 383 -0.93 -14.12 -25.47
N GLY A 384 -0.09 -13.15 -25.13
CA GLY A 384 -0.40 -12.08 -24.17
C GLY A 384 0.74 -11.86 -23.18
N SER A 385 0.67 -10.82 -22.38
CA SER A 385 1.71 -10.50 -21.40
C SER A 385 1.38 -11.02 -20.02
N TYR A 386 2.34 -11.70 -19.36
CA TYR A 386 2.14 -12.28 -18.04
C TYR A 386 2.81 -11.48 -16.95
N TYR A 387 2.01 -11.11 -15.95
CA TYR A 387 2.42 -10.46 -14.73
C TYR A 387 2.31 -11.48 -13.58
N PRO A 388 3.42 -11.87 -12.95
CA PRO A 388 3.43 -12.92 -11.93
C PRO A 388 3.08 -12.43 -10.51
N GLY A 389 2.80 -11.15 -10.33
CA GLY A 389 2.59 -10.55 -9.01
C GLY A 389 3.88 -10.24 -8.23
N SER A 390 5.03 -10.03 -8.91
CA SER A 390 6.33 -9.76 -8.26
C SER A 390 6.97 -8.42 -8.64
N GLY A 391 6.39 -7.64 -9.56
CA GLY A 391 7.00 -6.39 -9.99
C GLY A 391 6.16 -5.62 -11.00
N VAL A 392 6.80 -4.63 -11.64
CA VAL A 392 6.14 -3.65 -12.51
C VAL A 392 6.89 -3.44 -13.83
N ALA A 393 6.18 -2.85 -14.80
CA ALA A 393 6.78 -2.26 -15.99
C ALA A 393 6.48 -0.75 -16.03
N GLN A 394 7.45 0.06 -16.46
CA GLN A 394 7.37 1.51 -16.51
C GLN A 394 7.44 2.03 -17.94
N PHE A 395 6.55 2.95 -18.27
CA PHE A 395 6.51 3.68 -19.53
C PHE A 395 6.49 5.20 -19.30
N SER A 396 6.91 5.95 -20.32
CA SER A 396 6.71 7.39 -20.42
C SER A 396 5.76 7.66 -21.58
N ILE A 397 4.54 8.06 -21.27
CA ILE A 397 3.47 8.27 -22.27
C ILE A 397 3.02 9.72 -22.19
N ASP A 398 2.89 10.37 -23.35
CA ASP A 398 2.31 11.71 -23.44
C ASP A 398 0.79 11.60 -23.63
N TYR A 399 0.05 12.15 -22.67
CA TYR A 399 -1.42 12.14 -22.64
C TYR A 399 -2.04 13.42 -23.22
N LYS A 400 -1.23 14.37 -23.68
CA LYS A 400 -1.71 15.65 -24.24
C LYS A 400 -2.36 15.45 -25.61
N THR A 401 -3.49 16.10 -25.80
CA THR A 401 -4.25 16.08 -27.06
C THR A 401 -3.81 17.22 -27.98
N VAL A 402 -3.42 16.90 -29.22
CA VAL A 402 -2.94 17.89 -30.22
C VAL A 402 -4.10 18.69 -30.85
N SER A 403 -5.33 18.22 -30.72
CA SER A 403 -6.49 18.79 -31.42
C SER A 403 -7.78 18.66 -30.60
N ASN A 404 -8.43 19.81 -30.35
CA ASN A 404 -9.77 20.04 -29.75
C ASN A 404 -9.85 20.38 -28.26
N GLY A 405 -9.30 21.51 -27.80
CA GLY A 405 -9.78 22.25 -26.60
C GLY A 405 -9.64 21.59 -25.21
N GLU A 406 -9.60 20.26 -25.11
CA GLU A 406 -9.16 19.49 -23.96
C GLU A 406 -7.62 19.46 -23.97
N ALA A 407 -6.98 19.68 -22.81
CA ALA A 407 -5.53 19.70 -22.74
C ALA A 407 -4.91 18.29 -22.71
N TRP A 408 -5.68 17.28 -22.28
CA TRP A 408 -5.26 15.88 -22.20
C TRP A 408 -6.48 14.94 -22.25
N GLN A 409 -6.27 13.73 -22.76
CA GLN A 409 -7.23 12.63 -22.74
C GLN A 409 -6.48 11.31 -22.58
N MET A 410 -7.02 10.42 -21.73
CA MET A 410 -6.52 9.08 -21.52
C MET A 410 -7.61 8.06 -21.84
N ASN A 411 -7.44 7.36 -22.97
CA ASN A 411 -8.27 6.22 -23.36
C ASN A 411 -7.45 4.95 -23.16
N VAL A 412 -7.86 4.10 -22.22
CA VAL A 412 -7.20 2.83 -21.91
C VAL A 412 -8.13 1.69 -22.27
N SER A 413 -7.66 0.73 -23.05
CA SER A 413 -8.32 -0.55 -23.27
C SER A 413 -7.45 -1.66 -22.73
N LEU A 414 -8.01 -2.55 -21.91
CA LEU A 414 -7.32 -3.70 -21.35
C LEU A 414 -8.02 -5.00 -21.73
N ASN A 415 -7.24 -6.00 -22.14
CA ASN A 415 -7.66 -7.39 -22.18
C ASN A 415 -7.02 -8.12 -21.01
N ILE A 416 -7.79 -8.49 -19.99
CA ILE A 416 -7.29 -9.06 -18.74
C ILE A 416 -7.77 -10.49 -18.51
N ARG A 417 -6.93 -11.32 -17.90
CA ARG A 417 -7.28 -12.61 -17.31
C ARG A 417 -6.53 -12.75 -15.98
N PRO A 418 -7.10 -12.18 -14.89
CA PRO A 418 -6.50 -12.24 -13.56
C PRO A 418 -6.37 -13.67 -13.03
N SER A 419 -5.31 -13.94 -12.28
CA SER A 419 -5.13 -15.16 -11.47
C SER A 419 -5.23 -14.92 -9.98
N ALA A 420 -5.14 -13.65 -9.56
CA ALA A 420 -5.42 -13.19 -8.21
C ALA A 420 -6.55 -12.16 -8.23
N GLY A 421 -7.33 -12.12 -7.16
CA GLY A 421 -8.49 -11.24 -7.07
C GLY A 421 -8.18 -9.80 -6.64
N THR A 422 -6.93 -9.48 -6.29
CA THR A 422 -6.52 -8.13 -5.90
C THR A 422 -5.19 -7.75 -6.56
N GLY A 423 -5.08 -6.54 -7.09
CA GLY A 423 -3.82 -6.02 -7.66
C GLY A 423 -4.00 -4.77 -8.51
N VAL A 424 -2.94 -3.97 -8.63
CA VAL A 424 -2.92 -2.75 -9.45
C VAL A 424 -2.60 -3.10 -10.90
N MET A 425 -3.51 -2.80 -11.82
CA MET A 425 -3.34 -3.08 -13.25
C MET A 425 -2.56 -1.95 -13.94
N LEU A 426 -2.97 -0.71 -13.72
CA LEU A 426 -2.34 0.49 -14.29
C LEU A 426 -2.32 1.59 -13.25
N ALA A 427 -1.23 2.35 -13.17
CA ALA A 427 -1.13 3.53 -12.34
C ALA A 427 -0.34 4.64 -13.02
N LEU A 428 -0.72 5.89 -12.75
CA LEU A 428 0.09 7.06 -13.04
C LEU A 428 0.73 7.52 -11.75
N VAL A 429 2.04 7.74 -11.79
CA VAL A 429 2.84 8.13 -10.62
C VAL A 429 3.55 9.44 -10.93
N SER A 430 3.49 10.36 -9.96
CA SER A 430 4.22 11.63 -9.98
C SER A 430 4.95 11.76 -8.65
N ASP A 431 6.28 11.67 -8.67
CA ASP A 431 7.11 11.60 -7.46
C ASP A 431 6.64 10.49 -6.49
N ASN A 432 6.11 10.87 -5.32
CA ASN A 432 5.59 9.97 -4.29
C ASN A 432 4.06 9.87 -4.28
N THR A 433 3.36 10.47 -5.23
CA THR A 433 1.90 10.44 -5.31
C THR A 433 1.43 9.54 -6.46
N VAL A 434 0.22 9.00 -6.30
CA VAL A 434 -0.45 8.16 -7.31
C VAL A 434 -1.70 8.89 -7.77
N PRO A 435 -1.58 9.88 -8.68
CA PRO A 435 -2.72 10.68 -9.16
C PRO A 435 -3.80 9.87 -9.86
N PHE A 436 -3.49 8.66 -10.32
CA PHE A 436 -4.48 7.75 -10.91
C PHE A 436 -4.05 6.30 -10.67
N ALA A 437 -4.97 5.45 -10.20
CA ALA A 437 -4.78 4.01 -10.17
C ALA A 437 -6.03 3.29 -10.62
N LEU A 438 -5.83 2.25 -11.43
CA LEU A 438 -6.80 1.27 -11.83
C LEU A 438 -6.45 -0.06 -11.16
N SER A 439 -7.34 -0.55 -10.32
CA SER A 439 -7.07 -1.71 -9.47
C SER A 439 -8.21 -2.71 -9.50
N LEU A 440 -7.84 -3.98 -9.36
CA LEU A 440 -8.74 -5.09 -9.08
C LEU A 440 -8.78 -5.32 -7.57
N VAL A 441 -9.95 -5.58 -7.00
CA VAL A 441 -10.11 -6.03 -5.60
C VAL A 441 -11.14 -7.15 -5.52
N ASP A 442 -10.99 -8.03 -4.52
CA ASP A 442 -12.02 -9.03 -4.23
C ASP A 442 -13.31 -8.32 -3.80
N SER A 443 -14.43 -8.78 -4.35
CA SER A 443 -15.75 -8.28 -3.97
C SER A 443 -16.19 -8.88 -2.62
N THR A 444 -17.22 -8.33 -2.01
CA THR A 444 -17.85 -8.93 -0.81
C THR A 444 -18.55 -10.25 -1.11
N SER A 445 -18.84 -10.51 -2.39
CA SER A 445 -19.44 -11.76 -2.85
C SER A 445 -18.37 -12.76 -3.24
N GLU A 446 -18.45 -13.98 -2.70
CA GLU A 446 -17.53 -15.06 -3.05
C GLU A 446 -17.47 -15.26 -4.58
N ASN A 447 -16.24 -15.31 -5.12
CA ASN A 447 -15.90 -15.50 -6.54
C ASN A 447 -16.03 -14.28 -7.47
N PHE A 448 -16.48 -13.13 -6.99
CA PHE A 448 -16.53 -11.91 -7.80
C PHE A 448 -15.42 -10.92 -7.43
N GLN A 449 -15.07 -10.08 -8.39
CA GLN A 449 -14.11 -9.01 -8.22
C GLN A 449 -14.76 -7.68 -8.60
N ASP A 450 -14.26 -6.61 -8.00
CA ASP A 450 -14.60 -5.24 -8.36
C ASP A 450 -13.41 -4.57 -9.05
N ILE A 451 -13.69 -3.68 -9.99
CA ILE A 451 -12.68 -2.79 -10.58
C ILE A 451 -12.85 -1.41 -9.96
N LEU A 452 -11.76 -0.88 -9.42
CA LEU A 452 -11.70 0.43 -8.78
C LEU A 452 -10.89 1.40 -9.64
N VAL A 453 -11.36 2.64 -9.69
CA VAL A 453 -10.52 3.78 -10.05
C VAL A 453 -10.35 4.66 -8.83
N SER A 454 -9.12 4.96 -8.48
CA SER A 454 -8.77 5.91 -7.43
C SER A 454 -7.90 7.05 -7.93
N VAL A 455 -8.05 8.20 -7.28
CA VAL A 455 -7.14 9.34 -7.36
C VAL A 455 -6.53 9.47 -5.97
N GLU A 456 -5.22 9.27 -5.88
CA GLU A 456 -4.53 9.06 -4.61
C GLU A 456 -5.24 7.94 -3.80
N ASN A 457 -5.48 8.16 -2.50
CA ASN A 457 -6.17 7.21 -1.64
C ASN A 457 -7.71 7.24 -1.74
N THR A 458 -8.28 8.04 -2.65
CA THR A 458 -9.75 8.18 -2.77
C THR A 458 -10.26 7.35 -3.93
N VAL A 459 -11.13 6.38 -3.65
CA VAL A 459 -11.87 5.65 -4.70
C VAL A 459 -12.94 6.57 -5.27
N ILE A 460 -12.82 6.93 -6.55
CA ILE A 460 -13.79 7.78 -7.25
C ILE A 460 -14.78 6.95 -8.06
N ALA A 461 -14.40 5.74 -8.47
CA ALA A 461 -15.23 4.87 -9.30
C ALA A 461 -15.13 3.40 -8.91
N ARG A 462 -16.23 2.67 -9.06
CA ARG A 462 -16.30 1.22 -8.82
C ARG A 462 -17.20 0.54 -9.87
N LEU A 463 -16.72 -0.55 -10.45
CA LEU A 463 -17.54 -1.53 -11.17
C LEU A 463 -17.60 -2.81 -10.34
N GLU A 464 -18.76 -3.10 -9.77
CA GLU A 464 -18.93 -4.20 -8.83
C GLU A 464 -19.25 -5.54 -9.51
N ALA A 465 -19.03 -6.64 -8.79
CA ALA A 465 -19.57 -7.96 -9.11
C ALA A 465 -19.28 -8.43 -10.55
N LEU A 466 -17.98 -8.47 -10.89
CA LEU A 466 -17.48 -8.97 -12.17
C LEU A 466 -16.83 -10.34 -11.97
N SER A 467 -17.17 -11.31 -12.81
CA SER A 467 -16.53 -12.64 -12.79
C SER A 467 -15.26 -12.58 -13.64
N LEU A 468 -14.16 -12.08 -13.04
CA LEU A 468 -12.92 -11.79 -13.77
C LEU A 468 -11.94 -12.97 -13.71
N CYS A 469 -11.92 -13.72 -12.62
CA CYS A 469 -11.08 -14.92 -12.47
C CYS A 469 -11.63 -16.13 -13.26
N SER A 470 -11.67 -16.02 -14.59
CA SER A 470 -12.16 -17.05 -15.49
C SER A 470 -11.11 -17.43 -16.54
N SER A 471 -11.34 -18.53 -17.27
CA SER A 471 -10.44 -18.90 -18.38
C SER A 471 -10.55 -17.96 -19.59
N GLN A 472 -11.61 -17.16 -19.66
CA GLN A 472 -11.83 -16.19 -20.73
C GLN A 472 -11.16 -14.86 -20.38
N GLN A 473 -10.69 -14.16 -21.42
CA GLN A 473 -10.24 -12.78 -21.28
C GLN A 473 -11.44 -11.86 -21.11
N PHE A 474 -11.26 -10.82 -20.30
CA PHE A 474 -12.23 -9.77 -20.07
C PHE A 474 -11.74 -8.46 -20.68
N TYR A 475 -12.59 -7.82 -21.48
CA TYR A 475 -12.31 -6.52 -22.08
C TYR A 475 -12.86 -5.38 -21.22
N LEU A 476 -11.99 -4.42 -20.90
CA LEU A 476 -12.33 -3.21 -20.17
C LEU A 476 -11.85 -1.99 -20.96
N GLU A 477 -12.71 -1.00 -21.09
CA GLU A 477 -12.35 0.31 -21.65
C GLU A 477 -12.59 1.41 -20.62
N ILE A 478 -11.63 2.32 -20.50
CA ILE A 478 -11.68 3.45 -19.59
C ILE A 478 -11.34 4.70 -20.39
N ARG A 479 -12.17 5.73 -20.24
CA ARG A 479 -11.95 7.04 -20.85
C ARG A 479 -11.94 8.07 -19.75
N VAL A 480 -10.87 8.83 -19.64
CA VAL A 480 -10.71 9.87 -18.63
C VAL A 480 -10.23 11.15 -19.30
N ASN A 481 -10.89 12.24 -18.97
CA ASN A 481 -10.44 13.59 -19.31
C ASN A 481 -10.71 14.52 -18.12
N ARG A 482 -10.65 15.83 -18.36
CA ARG A 482 -10.89 16.86 -17.32
C ARG A 482 -12.32 16.87 -16.77
N ASN A 483 -13.27 16.43 -17.56
CA ASN A 483 -14.70 16.64 -17.31
C ASN A 483 -15.38 15.40 -16.76
N ASN A 484 -14.95 14.21 -17.19
CA ASN A 484 -15.56 12.95 -16.81
C ASN A 484 -14.59 11.77 -16.81
N LEU A 485 -15.06 10.70 -16.19
CA LEU A 485 -14.49 9.37 -16.25
C LEU A 485 -15.59 8.39 -16.66
N GLU A 486 -15.36 7.61 -17.71
CA GLU A 486 -16.23 6.52 -18.12
C GLU A 486 -15.49 5.18 -18.04
N MET A 487 -16.14 4.17 -17.47
CA MET A 487 -15.70 2.78 -17.53
C MET A 487 -16.75 1.97 -18.29
N LEU A 488 -16.30 1.22 -19.28
CA LEU A 488 -17.15 0.43 -20.16
C LEU A 488 -16.65 -1.01 -20.21
N THR A 489 -17.59 -1.94 -20.06
CA THR A 489 -17.42 -3.37 -20.28
C THR A 489 -18.56 -3.84 -21.19
N GLU A 490 -18.52 -5.09 -21.67
CA GLU A 490 -19.62 -5.62 -22.48
C GLU A 490 -20.98 -5.64 -21.75
N LEU A 491 -20.96 -5.69 -20.42
CA LEU A 491 -22.16 -5.88 -19.59
C LEU A 491 -22.55 -4.66 -18.76
N LYS A 492 -21.59 -3.80 -18.42
CA LYS A 492 -21.77 -2.67 -17.50
C LYS A 492 -21.09 -1.42 -18.02
N LYS A 493 -21.76 -0.28 -17.84
CA LYS A 493 -21.21 1.07 -18.02
C LYS A 493 -21.33 1.83 -16.71
N SER A 494 -20.28 2.55 -16.33
CA SER A 494 -20.28 3.50 -15.22
C SER A 494 -19.67 4.82 -15.70
N SER A 495 -20.26 5.94 -15.30
CA SER A 495 -19.82 7.27 -15.69
C SER A 495 -19.90 8.20 -14.50
N ILE A 496 -18.83 8.95 -14.28
CA ILE A 496 -18.69 9.93 -13.20
C ILE A 496 -18.29 11.25 -13.82
N TYR A 497 -18.86 12.34 -13.30
CA TYR A 497 -18.56 13.68 -13.77
C TYR A 497 -17.71 14.42 -12.75
N SER A 498 -16.90 15.36 -13.23
CA SER A 498 -16.02 16.18 -12.39
C SER A 498 -16.76 16.94 -11.28
N GLU A 499 -18.05 17.22 -11.47
CA GLU A 499 -18.92 17.86 -10.46
C GLU A 499 -19.06 17.01 -9.19
N ASP A 500 -19.03 15.68 -9.32
CA ASP A 500 -19.15 14.74 -8.20
C ASP A 500 -17.86 14.67 -7.36
N PHE A 501 -16.70 14.93 -7.98
CA PHE A 501 -15.36 14.78 -7.40
C PHE A 501 -14.41 15.91 -7.81
N GLN A 502 -14.82 17.16 -7.60
CA GLN A 502 -14.07 18.34 -8.07
C GLN A 502 -12.61 18.36 -7.60
N GLY A 503 -12.35 17.98 -6.35
CA GLY A 503 -10.99 17.93 -5.79
C GLY A 503 -10.10 16.91 -6.49
N GLN A 504 -10.59 15.69 -6.70
CA GLN A 504 -9.83 14.60 -7.32
C GLN A 504 -9.56 14.88 -8.80
N PHE A 505 -10.54 15.40 -9.55
CA PHE A 505 -10.30 15.80 -10.94
C PHE A 505 -9.29 16.96 -11.05
N ALA A 506 -9.26 17.89 -10.10
CA ALA A 506 -8.25 18.95 -10.06
C ALA A 506 -6.83 18.40 -9.77
N ILE A 507 -6.70 17.40 -8.88
CA ILE A 507 -5.42 16.71 -8.62
C ILE A 507 -4.93 16.02 -9.89
N LEU A 508 -5.81 15.26 -10.56
CA LEU A 508 -5.49 14.56 -11.79
C LEU A 508 -5.11 15.53 -12.92
N ASP A 509 -5.86 16.62 -13.10
CA ASP A 509 -5.54 17.62 -14.12
C ASP A 509 -4.19 18.30 -13.88
N LYS A 510 -3.87 18.63 -12.63
CA LYS A 510 -2.56 19.17 -12.26
C LYS A 510 -1.44 18.17 -12.57
N ALA A 511 -1.65 16.89 -12.24
CA ALA A 511 -0.67 15.85 -12.49
C ALA A 511 -0.41 15.64 -14.00
N MET A 512 -1.46 15.67 -14.81
CA MET A 512 -1.40 15.55 -16.28
C MET A 512 -0.64 16.69 -16.97
N GLN A 513 -0.47 17.84 -16.30
CA GLN A 513 0.36 18.95 -16.79
C GLN A 513 1.85 18.81 -16.41
N GLY A 514 2.17 17.93 -15.46
CA GLY A 514 3.51 17.68 -14.92
C GLY A 514 4.24 16.52 -15.59
N THR A 515 5.23 15.98 -14.88
CA THR A 515 5.93 14.76 -15.28
C THR A 515 5.23 13.54 -14.68
N LEU A 516 4.87 12.59 -15.54
CA LEU A 516 4.17 11.37 -15.16
C LEU A 516 4.91 10.14 -15.68
N ALA A 517 4.95 9.11 -14.84
CA ALA A 517 5.36 7.77 -15.23
C ALA A 517 4.15 6.85 -15.18
N THR A 518 3.98 6.05 -16.23
CA THR A 518 2.91 5.06 -16.32
C THR A 518 3.46 3.70 -15.90
N TYR A 519 2.86 3.12 -14.87
CA TYR A 519 3.22 1.80 -14.36
C TYR A 519 2.14 0.78 -14.68
N LEU A 520 2.57 -0.41 -15.12
CA LEU A 520 1.72 -1.58 -15.33
C LEU A 520 2.07 -2.68 -14.34
N GLY A 521 1.04 -3.38 -13.86
CA GLY A 521 1.17 -4.57 -13.02
C GLY A 521 1.44 -4.29 -11.53
N GLY A 522 1.48 -3.02 -11.12
CA GLY A 522 1.77 -2.63 -9.74
C GLY A 522 2.14 -1.16 -9.59
N LEU A 523 2.76 -0.85 -8.45
CA LEU A 523 3.31 0.46 -8.13
C LEU A 523 4.81 0.36 -7.85
N PRO A 524 5.58 1.44 -8.09
CA PRO A 524 6.96 1.54 -7.64
C PRO A 524 7.03 1.73 -6.12
N ASP A 525 8.16 2.20 -5.60
CA ASP A 525 8.30 2.50 -4.18
C ASP A 525 7.64 3.83 -3.80
N VAL A 526 6.33 3.78 -3.54
CA VAL A 526 5.50 4.88 -3.06
C VAL A 526 4.95 4.54 -1.67
N PRO A 527 4.55 5.54 -0.85
CA PRO A 527 3.91 5.30 0.43
C PRO A 527 2.69 4.36 0.30
N PHE A 528 2.48 3.47 1.27
CA PHE A 528 1.36 2.53 1.25
C PHE A 528 -0.01 3.21 1.29
N SER A 529 -0.07 4.45 1.79
CA SER A 529 -1.26 5.30 1.80
C SER A 529 -1.49 6.07 0.49
N ALA A 530 -0.62 5.93 -0.51
CA ALA A 530 -0.75 6.67 -1.76
C ALA A 530 -1.95 6.22 -2.60
N THR A 531 -2.45 5.00 -2.39
CA THR A 531 -3.63 4.44 -3.05
C THR A 531 -4.23 3.30 -2.22
N PRO A 532 -5.53 2.98 -2.37
CA PRO A 532 -6.18 1.93 -1.58
C PRO A 532 -5.63 0.52 -1.84
N VAL A 533 -5.03 0.30 -3.00
CA VAL A 533 -4.47 -1.01 -3.42
C VAL A 533 -3.01 -0.84 -3.78
N ASN A 534 -2.15 -1.62 -3.15
CA ASN A 534 -0.70 -1.60 -3.38
C ASN A 534 -0.13 -2.98 -3.75
N ALA A 535 -1.01 -3.97 -3.98
CA ALA A 535 -0.62 -5.31 -4.41
C ALA A 535 -0.26 -5.36 -5.89
N PHE A 536 0.73 -6.20 -6.22
CA PHE A 536 1.07 -6.47 -7.61
C PHE A 536 -0.05 -7.27 -8.28
N TYR A 537 -0.35 -6.91 -9.53
CA TYR A 537 -1.28 -7.68 -10.35
C TYR A 537 -0.67 -9.04 -10.72
N ASN A 538 -1.49 -10.09 -10.58
CA ASN A 538 -1.15 -11.43 -11.02
C ASN A 538 -2.17 -11.87 -12.08
N GLY A 539 -1.68 -12.20 -13.27
CA GLY A 539 -2.50 -12.61 -14.39
C GLY A 539 -1.95 -12.19 -15.73
N CYS A 540 -2.75 -12.42 -16.76
CA CYS A 540 -2.46 -12.01 -18.13
C CYS A 540 -3.12 -10.68 -18.44
N MET A 541 -2.39 -9.73 -19.01
CA MET A 541 -2.92 -8.41 -19.31
C MET A 541 -2.25 -7.83 -20.56
N GLU A 542 -3.05 -7.44 -21.55
CA GLU A 542 -2.62 -6.61 -22.67
C GLU A 542 -3.23 -5.22 -22.53
N VAL A 543 -2.44 -4.18 -22.77
CA VAL A 543 -2.84 -2.78 -22.54
C VAL A 543 -2.67 -1.98 -23.82
N ASN A 544 -3.72 -1.23 -24.19
CA ASN A 544 -3.69 -0.22 -25.22
C ASN A 544 -3.99 1.13 -24.60
N ILE A 545 -3.18 2.15 -24.93
CA ILE A 545 -3.37 3.52 -24.47
C ILE A 545 -3.41 4.44 -25.69
N ASN A 546 -4.49 5.22 -25.81
CA ASN A 546 -4.72 6.18 -26.89
C ASN A 546 -4.57 5.56 -28.30
N GLY A 547 -4.97 4.30 -28.47
CA GLY A 547 -4.91 3.57 -29.73
C GLY A 547 -3.61 2.80 -29.96
N VAL A 548 -2.60 2.98 -29.12
CA VAL A 548 -1.30 2.31 -29.22
C VAL A 548 -1.26 1.12 -28.25
N GLN A 549 -1.06 -0.10 -28.79
CA GLN A 549 -0.79 -1.27 -27.96
C GLN A 549 0.61 -1.14 -27.36
N LEU A 550 0.70 -1.24 -26.04
CA LEU A 550 1.98 -1.13 -25.35
C LEU A 550 2.77 -2.43 -25.50
N ASP A 551 3.99 -2.31 -25.99
CA ASP A 551 4.98 -3.39 -26.03
C ASP A 551 5.86 -3.32 -24.78
N LEU A 552 5.87 -4.38 -23.97
CA LEU A 552 6.65 -4.46 -22.75
C LEU A 552 8.17 -4.49 -23.00
N ASP A 553 8.61 -4.82 -24.20
CA ASP A 553 10.02 -4.75 -24.57
C ASP A 553 10.47 -3.33 -24.94
N GLU A 554 9.53 -2.40 -25.17
CA GLU A 554 9.77 -0.95 -25.32
C GLU A 554 9.63 -0.17 -24.01
N ALA A 555 9.37 -0.86 -22.89
CA ALA A 555 9.31 -0.23 -21.58
C ALA A 555 10.65 0.44 -21.20
N ILE A 556 10.59 1.50 -20.40
CA ILE A 556 11.79 2.10 -19.79
C ILE A 556 12.45 1.11 -18.83
N SER A 557 11.61 0.41 -18.05
CA SER A 557 12.03 -0.66 -17.15
C SER A 557 10.93 -1.72 -17.07
N LYS A 558 11.34 -2.98 -16.86
CA LYS A 558 10.45 -4.13 -16.69
C LYS A 558 11.08 -5.09 -15.70
N HIS A 559 10.31 -5.54 -14.71
CA HIS A 559 10.76 -6.60 -13.80
C HIS A 559 11.03 -7.90 -14.59
N ASN A 560 12.13 -8.60 -14.32
CA ASN A 560 12.59 -9.75 -15.12
C ASN A 560 11.60 -10.93 -15.15
N ASP A 561 10.75 -11.06 -14.14
CA ASP A 561 9.73 -12.13 -14.11
C ASP A 561 8.52 -11.84 -15.02
N ILE A 562 8.33 -10.59 -15.47
CA ILE A 562 7.24 -10.20 -16.37
C ILE A 562 7.58 -10.67 -17.78
N ARG A 563 6.67 -11.44 -18.38
CA ARG A 563 6.81 -11.95 -19.76
C ARG A 563 6.08 -11.01 -20.71
N ALA A 564 6.76 -10.58 -21.76
CA ALA A 564 6.24 -9.54 -22.66
C ALA A 564 5.12 -10.06 -23.58
N HIS A 565 5.28 -11.27 -24.11
CA HIS A 565 4.46 -11.78 -25.22
C HIS A 565 3.92 -13.19 -24.98
N SER A 566 4.30 -13.84 -23.88
CA SER A 566 3.85 -15.19 -23.51
C SER A 566 3.13 -15.25 -22.16
N CYS A 567 1.94 -15.85 -22.20
CA CYS A 567 1.07 -16.04 -21.05
C CYS A 567 0.92 -17.51 -20.69
N PRO A 568 1.07 -17.95 -19.43
CA PRO A 568 0.83 -19.33 -19.06
C PRO A 568 -0.64 -19.73 -19.31
N SER A 569 -0.84 -20.96 -19.79
CA SER A 569 -2.18 -21.53 -19.94
C SER A 569 -2.85 -21.77 -18.59
N VAL A 570 -4.18 -21.77 -18.56
CA VAL A 570 -4.94 -22.12 -17.34
C VAL A 570 -4.75 -23.60 -17.00
N TRP A 571 -4.60 -23.92 -15.72
CA TRP A 571 -4.49 -25.31 -15.27
C TRP A 571 -5.81 -26.06 -15.57
N LYS A 572 -5.77 -26.98 -16.52
CA LYS A 572 -6.86 -27.92 -16.74
C LYS A 572 -6.64 -29.11 -15.81
N ASN A 573 -7.51 -29.29 -14.82
CA ASN A 573 -7.58 -30.55 -14.09
C ASN A 573 -7.93 -31.65 -15.10
N THR A 574 -6.95 -32.37 -15.62
CA THR A 574 -7.15 -33.71 -16.15
C THR A 574 -7.51 -34.61 -14.98
N LYS A 575 -8.77 -34.51 -14.51
CA LYS A 575 -9.37 -35.61 -13.77
C LYS A 575 -9.47 -36.77 -14.75
N ASN A 576 -8.72 -37.83 -14.44
CA ASN A 576 -8.75 -39.17 -15.01
C ASN A 576 -10.07 -39.49 -15.73
N THR A 577 -10.01 -39.68 -17.05
CA THR A 577 -10.89 -40.61 -17.76
C THR A 577 -10.41 -42.04 -17.55
#